data_AF-A0A2D0HPA9-F1
#
_entry.id   AF-A0A2D0HPA9-F1
#
_cell.length_a   1.000
_cell.length_b   1.000
_cell.length_c   1.000
_cell.angle_alpha   90.00
_cell.angle_beta   90.00
_cell.angle_gamma   90.00
#
_symmetry.space_group_name_H-M   'P 1'
#
loop_
_entity.id
_entity.type
_entity.pdbx_description
1 polymer ?
#
loop_
_entity_poly.entity_id
_entity_poly.type
_entity_poly.pdbx_seq_one_letter_code
_entity_poly.pdbx_strand_id
1 'polypeptide(L)'
;MKNPKSSNQFKHRFFGNFAVKALLFTITLLFTIVLLNHSTTGVSIVPQSLRPDIKVRNIINTLSVSPSVRIVKDPRNNTLYYLKRNGEIYQVNLASSTRTLVYNSSNHNISETQGMAIGPNGTIYLVGNADLVNNQTQAIIVKGVINSSTRQRIWSILAKSAAYPKSKTAYDHRFNGVVVSLDGKFIYVNSGSRTDHGEVQSVNGLYPNTREVGLTACILRLPSNSNNLFLANNRATLKTAGYIFAEGTRNTFDMAFAPNGDLFGTENGPDRDMSEELNWLRLGGNYGFSLAYWWDRQSTTISQL
;
A
#
# COMPACT_ATOMS: atom_id res chain seq x y z
N MET A 1 93.62 0.76 3.58
CA MET A 1 93.01 1.71 2.61
C MET A 1 92.29 0.91 1.52
N LYS A 2 91.09 1.37 1.14
CA LYS A 2 90.24 0.94 0.02
C LYS A 2 89.55 -0.44 0.10
N ASN A 3 88.22 -0.36 0.30
CA ASN A 3 87.19 -1.30 -0.16
C ASN A 3 87.36 -1.55 -1.69
N PRO A 4 86.86 -2.65 -2.34
CA PRO A 4 85.48 -3.10 -2.18
C PRO A 4 85.13 -4.58 -2.56
N LYS A 5 83.82 -4.88 -2.45
CA LYS A 5 82.95 -5.74 -3.31
C LYS A 5 82.78 -7.27 -3.08
N SER A 6 81.47 -7.56 -2.94
CA SER A 6 80.65 -8.68 -3.45
C SER A 6 80.93 -10.11 -3.01
N SER A 7 80.00 -10.64 -2.20
CA SER A 7 79.81 -12.07 -2.00
C SER A 7 78.87 -12.65 -3.05
N ASN A 8 79.31 -13.77 -3.61
CA ASN A 8 78.59 -14.65 -4.50
C ASN A 8 78.01 -15.82 -3.68
N GLN A 9 76.85 -16.30 -4.13
CA GLN A 9 76.35 -17.69 -4.10
C GLN A 9 76.32 -18.49 -2.79
N PHE A 10 75.11 -18.87 -2.39
CA PHE A 10 74.82 -20.27 -2.07
C PHE A 10 73.54 -20.72 -2.80
N LYS A 11 73.72 -21.69 -3.71
CA LYS A 11 72.66 -22.52 -4.28
C LYS A 11 72.35 -23.63 -3.29
N HIS A 12 71.08 -23.87 -3.00
CA HIS A 12 70.60 -25.23 -2.74
C HIS A 12 69.31 -25.48 -3.52
N ARG A 13 69.39 -26.49 -4.40
CA ARG A 13 68.27 -27.13 -5.09
C ARG A 13 67.41 -27.86 -4.05
N PHE A 14 66.09 -27.78 -4.18
CA PHE A 14 65.23 -28.95 -3.97
C PHE A 14 64.09 -28.92 -4.99
N PHE A 15 64.15 -29.89 -5.91
CA PHE A 15 63.07 -30.28 -6.79
C PHE A 15 62.06 -31.15 -6.02
N GLY A 16 60.80 -31.11 -6.44
CA GLY A 16 59.80 -32.13 -6.11
C GLY A 16 58.69 -31.62 -5.20
N ASN A 17 57.50 -31.41 -5.79
CA ASN A 17 56.15 -31.49 -5.19
C ASN A 17 55.12 -30.51 -5.76
N PHE A 18 55.48 -29.66 -6.73
CA PHE A 18 54.52 -28.71 -7.31
C PHE A 18 53.50 -29.33 -8.28
N ALA A 19 53.84 -30.46 -8.94
CA ALA A 19 52.95 -31.04 -9.96
C ALA A 19 51.75 -31.80 -9.39
N VAL A 20 51.86 -32.42 -8.20
CA VAL A 20 50.77 -33.23 -7.62
C VAL A 20 49.77 -32.37 -6.83
N LYS A 21 50.21 -31.26 -6.23
CA LYS A 21 49.31 -30.32 -5.52
C LYS A 21 48.44 -29.48 -6.47
N ALA A 22 48.89 -29.22 -7.69
CA ALA A 22 48.12 -28.47 -8.69
C ALA A 22 46.94 -29.28 -9.28
N LEU A 23 47.05 -30.62 -9.32
CA LEU A 23 46.01 -31.49 -9.87
C LEU A 23 44.87 -31.77 -8.87
N LEU A 24 45.18 -31.85 -7.56
CA LEU A 24 44.17 -32.02 -6.51
C LEU A 24 43.37 -30.73 -6.24
N PHE A 25 43.97 -29.56 -6.43
CA PHE A 25 43.26 -28.28 -6.30
C PHE A 25 42.29 -28.01 -7.47
N THR A 26 42.60 -28.49 -8.67
CA THR A 26 41.75 -28.31 -9.86
C THR A 26 40.53 -29.24 -9.87
N ILE A 27 40.65 -30.47 -9.36
CA ILE A 27 39.51 -31.41 -9.24
C ILE A 27 38.54 -30.97 -8.12
N THR A 28 39.06 -30.45 -7.00
CA THR A 28 38.21 -29.96 -5.89
C THR A 28 37.48 -28.66 -6.26
N LEU A 29 38.10 -27.78 -7.06
CA LEU A 29 37.45 -26.56 -7.54
C LEU A 29 36.37 -26.84 -8.60
N LEU A 30 36.56 -27.85 -9.47
CA LEU A 30 35.53 -28.26 -10.43
C LEU A 30 34.31 -28.91 -9.75
N PHE A 31 34.49 -29.71 -8.70
CA PHE A 31 33.37 -30.29 -7.96
C PHE A 31 32.57 -29.26 -7.16
N THR A 32 33.22 -28.19 -6.68
CA THR A 32 32.52 -27.11 -5.96
C THR A 32 31.71 -26.21 -6.91
N ILE A 33 32.20 -25.99 -8.14
CA ILE A 33 31.46 -25.23 -9.18
C ILE A 33 30.28 -26.03 -9.76
N VAL A 34 30.35 -27.36 -9.79
CA VAL A 34 29.21 -28.20 -10.24
C VAL A 34 28.11 -28.30 -9.18
N LEU A 35 28.43 -28.23 -7.88
CA LEU A 35 27.43 -28.21 -6.81
C LEU A 35 26.78 -26.83 -6.57
N LEU A 36 27.42 -25.73 -6.99
CA LEU A 36 26.83 -24.38 -6.95
C LEU A 36 25.99 -24.03 -8.19
N ASN A 37 25.96 -24.90 -9.20
CA ASN A 37 25.02 -24.85 -10.31
C ASN A 37 23.78 -25.72 -10.05
N HIS A 38 23.33 -25.82 -8.79
CA HIS A 38 21.89 -25.90 -8.58
C HIS A 38 21.33 -24.57 -9.06
N SER A 39 21.01 -24.54 -10.37
CA SER A 39 20.01 -23.64 -10.88
C SER A 39 18.91 -23.65 -9.85
N THR A 40 18.72 -22.51 -9.19
CA THR A 40 17.45 -22.22 -8.54
C THR A 40 16.46 -22.28 -9.70
N THR A 41 15.94 -23.49 -9.93
CA THR A 41 14.69 -23.67 -10.64
C THR A 41 13.73 -22.93 -9.73
N GLY A 42 13.58 -21.63 -10.00
CA GLY A 42 12.57 -20.82 -9.37
C GLY A 42 11.30 -21.58 -9.63
N VAL A 43 10.76 -22.20 -8.58
CA VAL A 43 9.54 -22.97 -8.70
C VAL A 43 8.55 -21.96 -9.23
N SER A 44 8.15 -22.12 -10.48
CA SER A 44 7.03 -21.38 -11.04
C SER A 44 5.81 -21.98 -10.37
N ILE A 45 5.54 -21.56 -9.13
CA ILE A 45 4.36 -21.98 -8.40
C ILE A 45 3.21 -21.23 -9.05
N VAL A 46 2.72 -21.76 -10.17
CA VAL A 46 1.45 -21.31 -10.73
C VAL A 46 0.41 -21.54 -9.63
N PRO A 47 -0.31 -20.51 -9.16
CA PRO A 47 -1.26 -20.68 -8.07
C PRO A 47 -2.26 -21.77 -8.43
N GLN A 48 -2.36 -22.79 -7.57
CA GLN A 48 -3.30 -23.88 -7.75
C GLN A 48 -4.53 -23.62 -6.89
N SER A 49 -5.71 -23.79 -7.49
CA SER A 49 -6.95 -23.76 -6.72
C SER A 49 -7.03 -24.99 -5.83
N LEU A 50 -7.38 -24.80 -4.56
CA LEU A 50 -7.73 -25.89 -3.64
C LEU A 50 -9.13 -26.46 -3.92
N ARG A 51 -9.87 -25.84 -4.83
CA ARG A 51 -11.23 -26.19 -5.21
C ARG A 51 -11.29 -26.62 -6.68
N PRO A 52 -11.80 -27.82 -7.00
CA PRO A 52 -11.81 -28.32 -8.39
C PRO A 52 -12.72 -27.53 -9.33
N ASP A 53 -13.69 -26.79 -8.78
CA ASP A 53 -14.63 -25.96 -9.55
C ASP A 53 -14.10 -24.54 -9.82
N ILE A 54 -12.94 -24.17 -9.26
CA ILE A 54 -12.28 -22.89 -9.50
C ILE A 54 -11.03 -23.13 -10.37
N LYS A 55 -10.97 -22.45 -11.51
CA LYS A 55 -9.79 -22.46 -12.40
C LYS A 55 -9.01 -21.18 -12.24
N VAL A 56 -7.68 -21.30 -12.18
CA VAL A 56 -6.76 -20.16 -12.13
C VAL A 56 -6.10 -20.00 -13.49
N ARG A 57 -6.07 -18.77 -13.99
CA ARG A 57 -5.35 -18.39 -15.21
C ARG A 57 -4.56 -17.11 -14.94
N ASN A 58 -3.26 -17.12 -15.24
CA ASN A 58 -2.48 -15.88 -15.24
C ASN A 58 -2.97 -15.00 -16.40
N ILE A 59 -3.29 -13.74 -16.08
CA ILE A 59 -3.67 -12.74 -17.08
C ILE A 59 -2.43 -11.93 -17.46
N ILE A 60 -1.89 -11.17 -16.51
CA ILE A 60 -0.80 -10.23 -16.72
C ILE A 60 0.07 -10.21 -15.46
N ASN A 61 1.39 -10.19 -15.65
CA ASN A 61 2.36 -9.83 -14.61
C ASN A 61 2.55 -8.31 -14.60
N THR A 62 2.32 -7.66 -13.46
CA THR A 62 2.15 -6.20 -13.45
C THR A 62 3.42 -5.38 -13.23
N LEU A 63 4.53 -5.95 -12.71
CA LEU A 63 5.71 -5.19 -12.26
C LEU A 63 6.77 -5.01 -13.37
N SER A 64 7.40 -3.83 -13.48
CA SER A 64 8.84 -3.78 -13.12
C SER A 64 9.36 -2.45 -12.52
N VAL A 65 8.55 -1.40 -12.33
CA VAL A 65 9.02 -0.09 -11.80
C VAL A 65 8.27 0.40 -10.55
N SER A 66 6.96 0.17 -10.47
CA SER A 66 6.12 0.57 -9.33
C SER A 66 5.09 -0.52 -9.04
N PRO A 67 4.80 -0.82 -7.76
CA PRO A 67 3.84 -1.85 -7.40
C PRO A 67 2.40 -1.47 -7.77
N SER A 68 1.64 -2.46 -8.24
CA SER A 68 0.17 -2.37 -8.34
C SER A 68 -0.44 -2.40 -6.94
N VAL A 69 -1.43 -1.55 -6.69
CA VAL A 69 -2.06 -1.41 -5.35
C VAL A 69 -3.58 -1.54 -5.36
N ARG A 70 -4.25 -1.35 -6.50
CA ARG A 70 -5.70 -1.56 -6.62
C ARG A 70 -6.06 -2.20 -7.94
N ILE A 71 -7.15 -2.97 -7.91
CA ILE A 71 -7.87 -3.42 -9.08
C ILE A 71 -9.34 -3.06 -8.90
N VAL A 72 -9.97 -2.49 -9.91
CA VAL A 72 -11.36 -2.01 -9.82
C VAL A 72 -12.07 -2.30 -11.13
N LYS A 73 -13.32 -2.75 -11.04
CA LYS A 73 -14.19 -3.02 -12.18
C LYS A 73 -15.15 -1.86 -12.36
N ASP A 74 -15.24 -1.31 -13.56
CA ASP A 74 -16.23 -0.29 -13.90
C ASP A 74 -17.62 -0.92 -13.92
N PRO A 75 -18.55 -0.45 -13.06
CA PRO A 75 -19.85 -1.09 -12.90
C PRO A 75 -20.75 -0.96 -14.13
N ARG A 76 -20.43 -0.05 -15.07
CA ARG A 76 -21.28 0.23 -16.23
C ARG A 76 -21.07 -0.76 -17.38
N ASN A 77 -19.85 -1.27 -17.51
CA ASN A 77 -19.44 -2.05 -18.68
C ASN A 77 -18.50 -3.22 -18.34
N ASN A 78 -18.27 -3.50 -17.05
CA ASN A 78 -17.41 -4.57 -16.57
C ASN A 78 -15.92 -4.44 -16.95
N THR A 79 -15.48 -3.28 -17.45
CA THR A 79 -14.08 -3.05 -17.79
C THR A 79 -13.23 -3.04 -16.52
N LEU A 80 -12.14 -3.79 -16.53
CA LEU A 80 -11.23 -3.91 -15.39
C LEU A 80 -10.08 -2.91 -15.52
N TYR A 81 -9.78 -2.22 -14.44
CA TYR A 81 -8.66 -1.30 -14.31
C TYR A 81 -7.78 -1.72 -13.14
N TYR A 82 -6.49 -1.42 -13.21
CA TYR A 82 -5.62 -1.47 -12.04
C TYR A 82 -4.81 -0.18 -11.89
N LEU A 83 -4.52 0.17 -10.65
CA LEU A 83 -3.74 1.33 -10.23
C LEU A 83 -2.36 0.87 -9.75
N LYS A 84 -1.32 1.63 -10.07
CA LYS A 84 0.01 1.52 -9.46
C LYS A 84 0.30 2.70 -8.53
N ARG A 85 1.19 2.52 -7.54
CA ARG A 85 1.53 3.59 -6.57
C ARG A 85 2.00 4.88 -7.22
N ASN A 86 2.71 4.82 -8.33
CA ASN A 86 3.17 6.00 -9.08
C ASN A 86 2.04 6.78 -9.81
N GLY A 87 0.78 6.34 -9.69
CA GLY A 87 -0.38 6.98 -10.32
C GLY A 87 -0.74 6.44 -11.70
N GLU A 88 -0.03 5.44 -12.23
CA GLU A 88 -0.43 4.84 -13.49
C GLU A 88 -1.72 4.03 -13.33
N ILE A 89 -2.70 4.31 -14.20
CA ILE A 89 -3.94 3.55 -14.33
C ILE A 89 -3.92 2.82 -15.66
N TYR A 90 -4.06 1.51 -15.60
CA TYR A 90 -4.15 0.67 -16.77
C TYR A 90 -5.52 0.06 -16.91
N GLN A 91 -6.03 0.02 -18.13
CA GLN A 91 -7.16 -0.81 -18.51
C GLN A 91 -6.66 -2.21 -18.87
N VAL A 92 -7.40 -3.24 -18.47
CA VAL A 92 -7.09 -4.65 -18.74
C VAL A 92 -8.06 -5.19 -19.80
N ASN A 93 -7.51 -5.85 -20.82
CA ASN A 93 -8.26 -6.71 -21.71
C ASN A 93 -8.08 -8.17 -21.26
N LEU A 94 -9.14 -8.76 -20.70
CA LEU A 94 -9.13 -10.12 -20.18
C LEU A 94 -9.05 -11.19 -21.28
N ALA A 95 -9.57 -10.89 -22.48
CA ALA A 95 -9.59 -11.83 -23.60
C ALA A 95 -8.21 -11.97 -24.23
N SER A 96 -7.55 -10.86 -24.53
CA SER A 96 -6.19 -10.85 -25.10
C SER A 96 -5.10 -10.94 -24.03
N SER A 97 -5.43 -10.84 -22.75
CA SER A 97 -4.46 -10.82 -21.64
C SER A 97 -3.43 -9.68 -21.77
N THR A 98 -3.92 -8.51 -22.20
CA THR A 98 -3.09 -7.31 -22.41
C THR A 98 -3.57 -6.14 -21.55
N ARG A 99 -2.71 -5.13 -21.40
CA ARG A 99 -3.00 -3.89 -20.69
C ARG A 99 -2.71 -2.67 -21.54
N THR A 100 -3.45 -1.59 -21.30
CA THR A 100 -3.23 -0.28 -21.94
C THR A 100 -3.15 0.78 -20.85
N LEU A 101 -2.09 1.59 -20.86
CA LEU A 101 -1.99 2.76 -19.99
C LEU A 101 -3.05 3.78 -20.44
N VAL A 102 -3.95 4.15 -19.54
CA VAL A 102 -5.03 5.10 -19.86
C VAL A 102 -4.87 6.44 -19.15
N TYR A 103 -4.28 6.46 -17.96
CA TYR A 103 -3.94 7.69 -17.24
C TYR A 103 -2.66 7.49 -16.42
N ASN A 104 -1.99 8.60 -16.11
CA ASN A 104 -0.85 8.63 -15.19
C ASN A 104 -0.87 9.90 -14.34
N SER A 105 0.14 10.06 -13.49
CA SER A 105 0.29 11.20 -12.58
C SER A 105 0.28 12.56 -13.26
N SER A 106 0.70 12.70 -14.53
CA SER A 106 0.60 13.96 -15.28
C SER A 106 -0.84 14.36 -15.63
N ASN A 107 -1.77 13.40 -15.67
CA ASN A 107 -3.18 13.69 -15.91
C ASN A 107 -3.90 14.17 -14.66
N HIS A 108 -3.62 13.55 -13.51
CA HIS A 108 -4.40 13.75 -12.27
C HIS A 108 -3.62 14.39 -11.13
N ASN A 109 -2.33 14.69 -11.32
CA ASN A 109 -1.44 15.38 -10.38
C ASN A 109 -1.26 14.68 -9.01
N ILE A 110 -1.25 13.34 -9.00
CA ILE A 110 -0.91 12.55 -7.80
C ILE A 110 0.19 11.55 -8.16
N SER A 111 1.31 11.58 -7.43
CA SER A 111 2.47 10.71 -7.67
C SER A 111 2.63 9.56 -6.67
N GLU A 112 1.88 9.58 -5.56
CA GLU A 112 1.77 8.48 -4.59
C GLU A 112 0.29 8.18 -4.37
N THR A 113 -0.19 7.09 -4.94
CA THR A 113 -1.60 6.68 -4.89
C THR A 113 -1.74 5.35 -4.15
N GLN A 114 -2.86 5.20 -3.44
CA GLN A 114 -3.17 4.00 -2.68
C GLN A 114 -4.61 3.53 -2.83
N GLY A 115 -5.55 4.42 -3.16
CA GLY A 115 -6.97 4.10 -3.34
C GLY A 115 -7.45 4.41 -4.74
N MET A 116 -8.33 3.56 -5.26
CA MET A 116 -9.08 3.80 -6.50
C MET A 116 -10.49 3.24 -6.35
N ALA A 117 -11.50 3.99 -6.78
CA ALA A 117 -12.88 3.52 -6.92
C ALA A 117 -13.53 4.08 -8.18
N ILE A 118 -14.53 3.39 -8.72
CA ILE A 118 -15.32 3.85 -9.87
C ILE A 118 -16.78 3.94 -9.45
N GLY A 119 -17.35 5.14 -9.52
CA GLY A 119 -18.75 5.38 -9.20
C GLY A 119 -19.72 4.85 -10.27
N PRO A 120 -21.03 4.80 -9.98
CA PRO A 120 -22.04 4.30 -10.93
C PRO A 120 -22.13 5.13 -12.22
N ASN A 121 -21.77 6.42 -12.17
CA ASN A 121 -21.67 7.29 -13.36
C ASN A 121 -20.34 7.12 -14.12
N GLY A 122 -19.43 6.30 -13.60
CA GLY A 122 -18.12 6.05 -14.14
C GLY A 122 -17.01 6.97 -13.66
N THR A 123 -17.28 7.95 -12.81
CA THR A 123 -16.22 8.81 -12.25
C THR A 123 -15.18 7.95 -11.53
N ILE A 124 -13.91 8.14 -11.88
CA ILE A 124 -12.81 7.51 -11.14
C ILE A 124 -12.44 8.42 -9.97
N TYR A 125 -12.34 7.87 -8.77
CA TYR A 125 -11.82 8.55 -7.59
C TYR A 125 -10.48 7.95 -7.25
N LEU A 126 -9.48 8.78 -6.98
CA LEU A 126 -8.17 8.36 -6.51
C LEU A 126 -7.89 8.96 -5.14
N VAL A 127 -7.23 8.19 -4.30
CA VAL A 127 -6.70 8.62 -3.01
C VAL A 127 -5.19 8.44 -3.05
N GLY A 128 -4.48 9.49 -2.67
CA GLY A 128 -3.04 9.48 -2.55
C GLY A 128 -2.53 10.39 -1.46
N ASN A 129 -1.22 10.37 -1.26
CA ASN A 129 -0.56 11.11 -0.19
C ASN A 129 0.62 11.90 -0.74
N ALA A 130 0.95 13.01 -0.09
CA ALA A 130 2.19 13.74 -0.32
C ALA A 130 3.01 13.73 0.96
N ASP A 131 4.31 13.43 0.85
CA ASP A 131 5.23 13.67 1.95
C ASP A 131 5.57 15.17 2.00
N LEU A 132 5.57 15.71 3.21
CA LEU A 132 5.89 17.11 3.47
C LEU A 132 7.10 17.20 4.39
N VAL A 133 7.60 18.42 4.56
CA VAL A 133 8.66 18.73 5.55
C VAL A 133 8.22 18.35 6.96
N ASN A 134 9.18 18.26 7.89
CA ASN A 134 8.93 17.94 9.30
C ASN A 134 8.23 16.59 9.51
N ASN A 135 8.47 15.60 8.66
CA ASN A 135 7.84 14.27 8.77
C ASN A 135 6.31 14.33 8.79
N GLN A 136 5.73 15.25 8.02
CA GLN A 136 4.28 15.34 7.83
C GLN A 136 3.87 14.66 6.52
N THR A 137 2.57 14.42 6.41
CA THR A 137 1.93 14.03 5.16
C THR A 137 0.61 14.76 4.98
N GLN A 138 0.09 14.72 3.76
CA GLN A 138 -1.19 15.32 3.39
C GLN A 138 -1.88 14.39 2.39
N ALA A 139 -3.17 14.15 2.60
CA ALA A 139 -3.99 13.42 1.65
C ALA A 139 -4.42 14.31 0.49
N ILE A 140 -4.42 13.73 -0.71
CA ILE A 140 -4.93 14.35 -1.93
C ILE A 140 -5.94 13.37 -2.54
N ILE A 141 -7.18 13.82 -2.69
CA ILE A 141 -8.27 13.05 -3.28
C ILE A 141 -8.70 13.76 -4.55
N VAL A 142 -8.64 13.06 -5.69
CA VAL A 142 -9.02 13.60 -7.00
C VAL A 142 -10.12 12.76 -7.63
N LYS A 143 -10.86 13.40 -8.55
CA LYS A 143 -11.90 12.75 -9.34
C LYS A 143 -11.69 12.99 -10.84
N GLY A 144 -11.85 11.94 -11.63
CA GLY A 144 -11.80 11.95 -13.10
C GLY A 144 -13.20 11.76 -13.67
N VAL A 145 -13.88 12.88 -13.94
CA VAL A 145 -15.27 12.91 -14.45
C VAL A 145 -15.25 12.86 -15.97
N ILE A 146 -16.09 12.02 -16.58
CA ILE A 146 -16.18 11.92 -18.04
C ILE A 146 -16.88 13.17 -18.59
N ASN A 147 -16.21 13.88 -19.49
CA ASN A 147 -16.82 14.93 -20.29
C ASN A 147 -17.79 14.30 -21.30
N SER A 148 -19.05 14.76 -21.33
CA SER A 148 -20.09 14.21 -22.20
C SER A 148 -19.78 14.36 -23.69
N SER A 149 -19.14 15.47 -24.07
CA SER A 149 -18.87 15.83 -25.47
C SER A 149 -17.62 15.14 -26.01
N THR A 150 -16.53 15.15 -25.25
CA THR A 150 -15.23 14.60 -25.71
C THR A 150 -15.03 13.14 -25.31
N ARG A 151 -15.86 12.62 -24.38
CA ARG A 151 -15.71 11.29 -23.76
C ARG A 151 -14.42 11.09 -22.97
N GLN A 152 -13.59 12.14 -22.84
CA GLN A 152 -12.36 12.13 -22.05
C GLN A 152 -12.65 12.42 -20.58
N ARG A 153 -11.78 11.96 -19.68
CA ARG A 153 -11.87 12.31 -18.26
C ARG A 153 -11.19 13.65 -17.98
N ILE A 154 -11.91 14.51 -17.28
CA ILE A 154 -11.39 15.75 -16.71
C ILE A 154 -11.09 15.48 -15.24
N TRP A 155 -9.84 15.68 -14.86
CA TRP A 155 -9.35 15.48 -13.51
C TRP A 155 -9.43 16.78 -12.69
N SER A 156 -9.90 16.67 -11.45
CA SER A 156 -9.99 17.79 -10.51
C SER A 156 -9.79 17.30 -9.08
N ILE A 157 -9.38 18.20 -8.19
CA ILE A 157 -9.27 17.92 -6.76
C ILE A 157 -10.68 17.83 -6.17
N LEU A 158 -11.00 16.70 -5.56
CA LEU A 158 -12.20 16.54 -4.76
C LEU A 158 -11.97 17.10 -3.36
N ALA A 159 -10.89 16.65 -2.70
CA ALA A 159 -10.50 17.10 -1.37
C ALA A 159 -8.99 17.07 -1.14
N LYS A 160 -8.52 17.88 -0.19
CA LYS A 160 -7.17 17.87 0.37
C LYS A 160 -7.24 17.97 1.89
N SER A 161 -6.41 17.21 2.60
CA SER A 161 -6.34 17.35 4.05
C SER A 161 -5.45 18.52 4.47
N ALA A 162 -5.52 18.93 5.74
CA ALA A 162 -4.41 19.62 6.38
C ALA A 162 -3.19 18.69 6.45
N ALA A 163 -2.00 19.26 6.63
CA ALA A 163 -0.83 18.47 6.98
C ALA A 163 -1.03 17.82 8.35
N TYR A 164 -0.61 16.57 8.49
CA TYR A 164 -0.62 15.86 9.76
C TYR A 164 0.68 15.06 9.93
N PRO A 165 1.15 14.88 11.18
CA PRO A 165 2.41 14.20 11.43
C PRO A 165 2.34 12.72 11.06
N LYS A 166 3.43 12.15 10.57
CA LYS A 166 3.63 10.69 10.42
C LYS A 166 4.32 10.09 11.63
N SER A 167 4.18 8.80 11.90
CA SER A 167 4.81 8.11 13.06
C SER A 167 6.32 7.86 12.93
N LYS A 168 6.89 7.99 11.72
CA LYS A 168 8.30 7.66 11.41
C LYS A 168 8.65 6.17 11.68
N THR A 169 7.64 5.31 11.65
CA THR A 169 7.83 3.85 11.59
C THR A 169 7.80 3.39 10.13
N ALA A 170 8.02 2.09 9.89
CA ALA A 170 7.82 1.49 8.57
C ALA A 170 6.33 1.44 8.17
N TYR A 171 5.41 1.57 9.14
CA TYR A 171 3.98 1.33 9.00
C TYR A 171 3.19 2.58 9.40
N ASP A 172 3.15 3.55 8.48
CA ASP A 172 2.24 4.70 8.56
C ASP A 172 1.10 4.45 7.57
N HIS A 173 -0.12 4.27 8.09
CA HIS A 173 -1.20 3.67 7.30
C HIS A 173 -1.84 4.65 6.32
N ARG A 174 -1.74 5.97 6.59
CA ARG A 174 -2.13 7.08 5.71
C ARG A 174 -3.53 6.96 5.11
N PHE A 175 -3.87 7.84 4.16
CA PHE A 175 -5.11 7.74 3.42
C PHE A 175 -4.97 6.67 2.34
N ASN A 176 -5.93 5.76 2.26
CA ASN A 176 -5.89 4.66 1.30
C ASN A 176 -7.27 4.27 0.73
N GLY A 177 -7.89 3.19 1.22
CA GLY A 177 -9.11 2.58 0.71
C GLY A 177 -10.20 3.61 0.44
N VAL A 178 -10.87 3.46 -0.69
CA VAL A 178 -11.98 4.31 -1.11
C VAL A 178 -13.06 3.46 -1.75
N VAL A 179 -14.31 3.75 -1.44
CA VAL A 179 -15.48 3.17 -2.09
C VAL A 179 -16.53 4.26 -2.33
N VAL A 180 -17.33 4.10 -3.38
CA VAL A 180 -18.43 5.02 -3.70
C VAL A 180 -19.74 4.42 -3.18
N SER A 181 -20.62 5.25 -2.61
CA SER A 181 -21.98 4.81 -2.25
C SER A 181 -22.73 4.26 -3.47
N LEU A 182 -23.66 3.34 -3.23
CA LEU A 182 -24.48 2.74 -4.30
C LEU A 182 -25.25 3.79 -5.11
N ASP A 183 -25.69 4.88 -4.47
CA ASP A 183 -26.36 6.01 -5.11
C ASP A 183 -25.40 7.04 -5.73
N GLY A 184 -24.09 6.83 -5.61
CA GLY A 184 -23.05 7.69 -6.17
C GLY A 184 -22.85 9.04 -5.48
N LYS A 185 -23.60 9.36 -4.41
CA LYS A 185 -23.57 10.69 -3.77
C LYS A 185 -22.36 10.91 -2.86
N PHE A 186 -21.79 9.85 -2.31
CA PHE A 186 -20.68 9.94 -1.37
C PHE A 186 -19.54 9.02 -1.77
N ILE A 187 -18.33 9.40 -1.36
CA ILE A 187 -17.21 8.48 -1.24
C ILE A 187 -16.91 8.25 0.24
N TYR A 188 -16.50 7.03 0.56
CA TYR A 188 -16.03 6.63 1.88
C TYR A 188 -14.54 6.37 1.76
N VAL A 189 -13.73 7.05 2.57
CA VAL A 189 -12.27 7.03 2.47
C VAL A 189 -11.69 6.63 3.82
N ASN A 190 -10.84 5.61 3.84
CA ASN A 190 -10.05 5.30 5.01
C ASN A 190 -8.97 6.36 5.19
N SER A 191 -9.03 7.06 6.32
CA SER A 191 -7.93 7.83 6.87
C SER A 191 -7.28 6.99 7.95
N GLY A 192 -6.27 6.24 7.54
CA GLY A 192 -5.58 5.28 8.39
C GLY A 192 -4.97 5.93 9.62
N SER A 193 -4.70 5.09 10.59
CA SER A 193 -3.95 5.43 11.78
C SER A 193 -2.55 5.91 11.43
N ARG A 194 -2.07 6.82 12.26
CA ARG A 194 -0.68 7.27 12.21
C ARG A 194 0.25 6.22 12.80
N THR A 195 -0.17 5.65 13.92
CA THR A 195 0.62 4.73 14.73
C THR A 195 0.45 3.31 14.23
N ASP A 196 1.48 2.49 14.45
CA ASP A 196 1.48 1.12 13.95
C ASP A 196 0.64 0.20 14.83
N HIS A 197 0.64 0.42 16.14
CA HIS A 197 -0.04 -0.40 17.14
C HIS A 197 -0.86 0.44 18.12
N GLY A 198 -1.10 1.72 17.82
CA GLY A 198 -1.77 2.64 18.73
C GLY A 198 -0.82 3.35 19.70
N GLU A 199 0.48 3.07 19.66
CA GLU A 199 1.53 3.52 20.57
C GLU A 199 1.83 5.02 20.50
N VAL A 200 2.44 5.58 21.56
CA VAL A 200 3.01 6.94 21.47
C VAL A 200 4.19 6.91 20.50
N GLN A 201 4.11 7.72 19.44
CA GLN A 201 5.19 7.90 18.46
C GLN A 201 5.62 9.36 18.39
N SER A 202 6.64 9.67 19.18
CA SER A 202 7.14 11.04 19.37
C SER A 202 8.02 11.57 18.22
N VAL A 203 8.39 10.72 17.25
CA VAL A 203 9.24 11.11 16.10
C VAL A 203 10.53 11.80 16.56
N ASN A 204 11.30 11.11 17.40
CA ASN A 204 12.53 11.66 18.01
C ASN A 204 12.31 13.02 18.72
N GLY A 205 11.13 13.25 19.30
CA GLY A 205 10.78 14.48 20.00
C GLY A 205 10.16 15.57 19.14
N LEU A 206 10.05 15.38 17.81
CA LEU A 206 9.42 16.37 16.92
C LEU A 206 7.90 16.52 17.20
N TYR A 207 7.26 15.44 17.64
CA TYR A 207 5.83 15.40 17.99
C TYR A 207 5.64 14.73 19.36
N PRO A 208 6.09 15.35 20.46
CA PRO A 208 6.18 14.70 21.76
C PRO A 208 4.81 14.17 22.20
N ASN A 209 4.79 12.96 22.77
CA ASN A 209 3.61 12.31 23.34
C ASN A 209 2.43 12.12 22.37
N THR A 210 2.68 12.14 21.06
CA THR A 210 1.63 12.05 20.03
C THR A 210 1.31 10.59 19.69
N ARG A 211 0.03 10.23 19.69
CA ARG A 211 -0.51 8.98 19.12
C ARG A 211 -1.20 9.28 17.80
N GLU A 212 -2.53 9.25 17.81
CA GLU A 212 -3.40 9.67 16.72
C GLU A 212 -3.68 11.17 16.78
N VAL A 213 -4.09 11.75 15.64
CA VAL A 213 -4.46 13.16 15.50
C VAL A 213 -5.85 13.28 14.85
N GLY A 214 -6.36 14.50 14.71
CA GLY A 214 -7.75 14.74 14.32
C GLY A 214 -8.21 13.99 13.06
N LEU A 215 -7.33 13.85 12.07
CA LEU A 215 -7.62 13.16 10.81
C LEU A 215 -7.45 11.63 10.86
N THR A 216 -6.71 11.06 11.79
CA THR A 216 -6.26 9.66 11.66
C THR A 216 -7.16 8.67 12.38
N ALA A 217 -7.10 7.39 12.01
CA ALA A 217 -7.95 6.33 12.57
C ALA A 217 -9.46 6.60 12.41
N CYS A 218 -9.89 6.90 11.19
CA CYS A 218 -11.32 7.08 10.89
C CYS A 218 -11.69 6.80 9.43
N ILE A 219 -12.97 6.53 9.21
CA ILE A 219 -13.57 6.50 7.89
C ILE A 219 -14.26 7.84 7.65
N LEU A 220 -13.86 8.52 6.59
CA LEU A 220 -14.47 9.76 6.15
C LEU A 220 -15.58 9.49 5.14
N ARG A 221 -16.70 10.19 5.23
CA ARG A 221 -17.75 10.24 4.21
C ARG A 221 -17.77 11.63 3.59
N LEU A 222 -17.38 11.72 2.32
CA LEU A 222 -17.25 12.99 1.59
C LEU A 222 -18.26 13.06 0.44
N PRO A 223 -18.88 14.21 0.17
CA PRO A 223 -19.71 14.37 -1.03
C PRO A 223 -18.90 14.11 -2.30
N SER A 224 -19.39 13.24 -3.16
CA SER A 224 -18.66 12.81 -4.36
C SER A 224 -18.52 13.92 -5.41
N ASN A 225 -19.36 14.95 -5.30
CA ASN A 225 -19.37 16.12 -6.16
C ASN A 225 -18.52 17.30 -5.62
N SER A 226 -17.90 17.17 -4.43
CA SER A 226 -17.04 18.22 -3.86
C SER A 226 -15.96 18.69 -4.82
N ASN A 227 -15.60 19.97 -4.70
CA ASN A 227 -14.55 20.60 -5.48
C ASN A 227 -13.60 21.32 -4.51
N ASN A 228 -12.36 20.85 -4.44
CA ASN A 228 -11.32 21.40 -3.56
C ASN A 228 -11.73 21.51 -2.07
N LEU A 229 -12.42 20.49 -1.54
CA LEU A 229 -12.81 20.44 -0.14
C LEU A 229 -11.57 20.36 0.77
N PHE A 230 -11.55 21.13 1.85
CA PHE A 230 -10.47 21.08 2.85
C PHE A 230 -10.87 20.22 4.06
N LEU A 231 -10.01 19.25 4.42
CA LEU A 231 -10.21 18.40 5.59
C LEU A 231 -9.27 18.84 6.72
N ALA A 232 -9.80 19.53 7.73
CA ALA A 232 -9.00 20.02 8.86
C ALA A 232 -8.41 18.85 9.67
N ASN A 233 -7.18 19.02 10.19
CA ASN A 233 -6.61 18.10 11.19
C ASN A 233 -7.20 18.33 12.60
N ASN A 234 -8.52 18.28 12.70
CA ASN A 234 -9.27 18.51 13.93
C ASN A 234 -10.53 17.63 13.92
N ARG A 235 -10.61 16.68 14.86
CA ARG A 235 -11.71 15.71 14.91
C ARG A 235 -13.07 16.38 15.11
N ALA A 236 -13.15 17.38 15.98
CA ALA A 236 -14.39 18.08 16.25
C ALA A 236 -14.89 18.82 15.00
N THR A 237 -14.00 19.52 14.29
CA THR A 237 -14.34 20.18 13.01
C THR A 237 -14.86 19.19 11.98
N LEU A 238 -14.21 18.03 11.81
CA LEU A 238 -14.65 17.00 10.88
C LEU A 238 -16.02 16.41 11.27
N LYS A 239 -16.29 16.23 12.56
CA LYS A 239 -17.59 15.79 13.08
C LYS A 239 -18.68 16.82 12.81
N THR A 240 -18.43 18.09 13.15
CA THR A 240 -19.37 19.20 12.92
C THR A 240 -19.69 19.37 11.42
N ALA A 241 -18.70 19.16 10.55
CA ALA A 241 -18.91 19.19 9.10
C ALA A 241 -19.61 17.94 8.54
N GLY A 242 -19.86 16.91 9.36
CA GLY A 242 -20.52 15.67 8.95
C GLY A 242 -19.63 14.73 8.12
N TYR A 243 -18.31 14.91 8.17
CA TYR A 243 -17.34 14.12 7.39
C TYR A 243 -16.87 12.86 8.08
N ILE A 244 -17.00 12.73 9.41
CA ILE A 244 -16.72 11.47 10.10
C ILE A 244 -17.89 10.50 9.90
N PHE A 245 -17.61 9.35 9.28
CA PHE A 245 -18.57 8.25 9.20
C PHE A 245 -18.39 7.27 10.35
N ALA A 246 -17.17 6.79 10.56
CA ALA A 246 -16.81 5.85 11.62
C ALA A 246 -15.41 6.20 12.16
N GLU A 247 -15.11 5.74 13.37
CA GLU A 247 -13.86 6.05 14.08
C GLU A 247 -13.20 4.78 14.60
N GLY A 248 -11.92 4.87 14.96
CA GLY A 248 -11.21 3.78 15.63
C GLY A 248 -10.91 2.59 14.73
N THR A 249 -10.68 2.86 13.44
CA THR A 249 -10.06 1.92 12.50
C THR A 249 -8.55 2.17 12.48
N ARG A 250 -7.73 1.15 12.22
CA ARG A 250 -6.27 1.25 12.08
C ARG A 250 -5.86 1.42 10.61
N ASN A 251 -6.18 0.46 9.76
CA ASN A 251 -5.87 0.43 8.34
C ASN A 251 -6.94 -0.35 7.56
N THR A 252 -8.15 0.22 7.45
CA THR A 252 -9.21 -0.35 6.61
C THR A 252 -8.84 -0.22 5.13
N PHE A 253 -7.96 -1.10 4.65
CA PHE A 253 -7.35 -0.91 3.35
C PHE A 253 -8.36 -1.13 2.22
N ASP A 254 -9.37 -1.97 2.39
CA ASP A 254 -10.42 -2.17 1.39
C ASP A 254 -11.82 -2.13 2.01
N MET A 255 -12.78 -1.63 1.23
CA MET A 255 -14.17 -1.48 1.64
C MET A 255 -15.13 -1.81 0.50
N ALA A 256 -16.28 -2.38 0.83
CA ALA A 256 -17.32 -2.69 -0.15
C ALA A 256 -18.73 -2.49 0.43
N PHE A 257 -19.63 -1.98 -0.39
CA PHE A 257 -21.06 -2.00 -0.10
C PHE A 257 -21.65 -3.34 -0.50
N ALA A 258 -22.38 -3.96 0.41
CA ALA A 258 -23.30 -5.04 0.09
C ALA A 258 -24.55 -4.47 -0.62
N PRO A 259 -25.31 -5.29 -1.39
CA PRO A 259 -26.49 -4.83 -2.13
C PRO A 259 -27.59 -4.20 -1.27
N ASN A 260 -27.65 -4.55 0.02
CA ASN A 260 -28.58 -3.98 0.99
C ASN A 260 -28.13 -2.61 1.55
N GLY A 261 -26.96 -2.10 1.15
CA GLY A 261 -26.41 -0.82 1.59
C GLY A 261 -25.47 -0.89 2.80
N ASP A 262 -25.22 -2.09 3.35
CA ASP A 262 -24.24 -2.25 4.43
C ASP A 262 -22.81 -2.04 3.92
N LEU A 263 -22.02 -1.26 4.65
CA LEU A 263 -20.61 -1.04 4.34
C LEU A 263 -19.75 -2.02 5.14
N PHE A 264 -18.94 -2.83 4.46
CA PHE A 264 -17.96 -3.69 5.10
C PHE A 264 -16.54 -3.19 4.81
N GLY A 265 -15.64 -3.34 5.77
CA GLY A 265 -14.22 -3.01 5.63
C GLY A 265 -13.33 -4.09 6.24
N THR A 266 -12.27 -4.46 5.53
CA THR A 266 -11.23 -5.36 6.04
C THR A 266 -10.14 -4.55 6.71
N GLU A 267 -9.69 -5.01 7.87
CA GLU A 267 -8.89 -4.23 8.80
C GLU A 267 -7.61 -4.99 9.18
N ASN A 268 -6.46 -4.33 9.05
CA ASN A 268 -5.21 -4.95 9.48
C ASN A 268 -5.07 -4.96 11.00
N GLY A 269 -4.91 -6.16 11.56
CA GLY A 269 -4.65 -6.35 12.98
C GLY A 269 -3.23 -5.88 13.38
N PRO A 270 -2.95 -5.77 14.68
CA PRO A 270 -1.60 -5.51 15.17
C PRO A 270 -0.73 -6.74 14.91
N ASP A 271 0.55 -6.57 14.61
CA ASP A 271 1.52 -7.66 14.38
C ASP A 271 1.85 -8.43 15.69
N ARG A 272 0.84 -8.95 16.38
CA ARG A 272 0.88 -9.52 17.74
C ARG A 272 0.00 -10.76 17.90
N ASP A 273 0.03 -11.69 16.95
CA ASP A 273 -0.79 -12.92 16.94
C ASP A 273 -2.29 -12.65 17.19
N MET A 274 -2.77 -11.47 16.81
CA MET A 274 -4.17 -11.08 16.86
C MET A 274 -4.78 -11.24 15.47
N SER A 275 -6.08 -11.54 15.42
CA SER A 275 -6.78 -11.65 14.15
C SER A 275 -6.94 -10.28 13.47
N GLU A 276 -6.81 -10.28 12.15
CA GLU A 276 -7.37 -9.23 11.28
C GLU A 276 -8.89 -9.11 11.51
N GLU A 277 -9.49 -7.96 11.21
CA GLU A 277 -10.94 -7.77 11.40
C GLU A 277 -11.69 -7.62 10.06
N LEU A 278 -12.93 -8.11 10.04
CA LEU A 278 -13.93 -7.75 9.03
C LEU A 278 -15.05 -6.98 9.74
N ASN A 279 -15.10 -5.68 9.49
CA ASN A 279 -15.97 -4.77 10.20
C ASN A 279 -17.19 -4.43 9.35
N TRP A 280 -18.39 -4.58 9.92
CA TRP A 280 -19.60 -3.92 9.39
C TRP A 280 -19.58 -2.47 9.87
N LEU A 281 -19.11 -1.57 9.00
CA LEU A 281 -18.91 -0.15 9.26
C LEU A 281 -20.25 0.59 9.25
N ARG A 282 -20.54 1.26 10.36
CA ARG A 282 -21.79 1.99 10.61
C ARG A 282 -21.53 3.44 10.98
N LEU A 283 -22.46 4.30 10.58
CA LEU A 283 -22.44 5.72 10.94
C LEU A 283 -22.36 5.88 12.47
N GLY A 284 -21.39 6.65 12.93
CA GLY A 284 -21.13 6.92 14.34
C GLY A 284 -20.44 5.76 15.09
N GLY A 285 -20.13 4.65 14.43
CA GLY A 285 -19.47 3.51 15.07
C GLY A 285 -18.02 3.81 15.45
N ASN A 286 -17.57 3.27 16.58
CA ASN A 286 -16.16 3.30 17.01
C ASN A 286 -15.60 1.87 17.17
N TYR A 287 -14.60 1.56 16.35
CA TYR A 287 -14.04 0.22 16.18
C TYR A 287 -12.87 -0.08 17.13
N GLY A 288 -12.57 0.86 18.05
CA GLY A 288 -11.78 0.60 19.26
C GLY A 288 -10.30 0.98 19.16
N PHE A 289 -9.71 1.00 17.96
CA PHE A 289 -8.35 1.50 17.81
C PHE A 289 -8.26 2.97 18.28
N SER A 290 -7.26 3.38 19.06
CA SER A 290 -6.06 2.66 19.51
C SER A 290 -6.14 2.06 20.93
N LEU A 291 -7.31 2.14 21.59
CA LEU A 291 -7.45 1.79 23.01
C LEU A 291 -7.80 0.32 23.24
N ALA A 292 -8.49 -0.33 22.30
CA ALA A 292 -8.86 -1.74 22.38
C ALA A 292 -9.14 -2.31 20.97
N TYR A 293 -8.72 -3.55 20.70
CA TYR A 293 -9.21 -4.30 19.53
C TYR A 293 -10.58 -4.92 19.85
N TRP A 294 -11.42 -5.23 18.85
CA TRP A 294 -12.78 -5.73 19.12
C TRP A 294 -12.82 -6.99 20.01
N TRP A 295 -11.78 -7.81 19.95
CA TRP A 295 -11.69 -9.04 20.74
C TRP A 295 -11.52 -8.79 22.25
N ASP A 296 -10.86 -7.69 22.66
CA ASP A 296 -10.78 -7.32 24.08
C ASP A 296 -12.16 -6.99 24.67
N ARG A 297 -13.07 -6.47 23.83
CA ARG A 297 -14.42 -6.07 24.24
C ARG A 297 -15.42 -7.24 24.38
N GLN A 298 -15.09 -8.46 23.93
CA GLN A 298 -15.93 -9.64 24.22
C GLN A 298 -15.73 -10.17 25.65
N SER A 299 -14.65 -9.77 26.33
CA SER A 299 -14.36 -10.18 27.71
C SER A 299 -14.88 -9.21 28.77
N THR A 300 -15.39 -8.03 28.37
CA THR A 300 -15.89 -7.02 29.29
C THR A 300 -17.19 -6.38 28.79
N THR A 301 -18.29 -6.65 29.50
CA THR A 301 -19.50 -5.83 29.46
C THR A 301 -19.14 -4.37 29.69
N ILE A 302 -19.27 -3.52 28.67
CA ILE A 302 -19.19 -2.06 28.83
C ILE A 302 -20.60 -1.51 28.75
N SER A 303 -21.14 -1.18 29.93
CA SER A 303 -22.23 -0.24 30.11
C SER A 303 -21.85 1.11 29.50
N GLN A 304 -22.79 1.68 28.76
CA GLN A 304 -22.78 3.00 28.15
C GLN A 304 -22.02 4.07 28.96
N LEU A 305 -21.09 4.76 28.29
CA LEU A 305 -20.64 6.13 28.59
C LEU A 305 -20.47 6.88 27.26
#